data_AF-A0A7J6TNH8-F1
#
_entry.id   AF-A0A7J6TNH8-F1
#
_cell.length_a   1.000
_cell.length_b   1.000
_cell.length_c   1.000
_cell.angle_alpha   90.00
_cell.angle_beta   90.00
_cell.angle_gamma   90.00
#
_symmetry.space_group_name_H-M   'P 1'
#
loop_
_entity.id
_entity.type
_entity.pdbx_description
1 polymer ?
#
loop_
_entity_poly.entity_id
_entity_poly.type
_entity_poly.pdbx_seq_one_letter_code
_entity_poly.pdbx_strand_id
1 'polypeptide(L)'
;LNFIATASRDGCPIGISVDLPPSDGLHPRKDAPRGAKSDSAGGSVGHGNYPSSIPSAECILQKLVDEEVRKGWMKEIEQFEPGCRRAKMALVPKKSYDGTRDDYASLDARDLKKFFRIIEDYRRNHTNDEVAMCETNAVPGYSSLAALLSGIASLSETTGKRYAIFESDVETAYRIVPIIKEEQKHLGIQIGERKFINTRLPMGLKSSAYIWCREYSSIHRAARILMQAAGCAGLCLLDDNFWALLEEIKGEGAAILLLVPGACGIPFGWHKLRLSGDINT
;
A
#
# COMPACT_ATOMS: atom_id res chain seq x y z
N LEU A 1 -2.94 -16.76 -10.28
CA LEU A 1 -3.87 -16.90 -9.14
C LEU A 1 -3.98 -15.53 -8.47
N ASN A 2 -5.04 -14.78 -8.75
CA ASN A 2 -5.26 -13.44 -8.19
C ASN A 2 -6.35 -13.56 -7.12
N PHE A 3 -5.98 -13.88 -5.89
CA PHE A 3 -6.93 -14.06 -4.79
C PHE A 3 -6.62 -13.03 -3.70
N ILE A 4 -7.11 -11.80 -3.86
CA ILE A 4 -7.22 -10.88 -2.73
C ILE A 4 -8.57 -11.18 -2.10
N ALA A 5 -8.54 -11.60 -0.83
CA ALA A 5 -9.63 -12.31 -0.14
C ALA A 5 -10.97 -11.57 -0.05
N THR A 6 -11.02 -10.26 -0.33
CA THR A 6 -12.24 -9.44 -0.23
C THR A 6 -12.46 -8.48 -1.41
N ALA A 7 -11.45 -8.21 -2.24
CA ALA A 7 -11.64 -7.51 -3.49
C ALA A 7 -12.50 -8.39 -4.38
N SER A 8 -13.68 -7.89 -4.76
CA SER A 8 -14.48 -8.55 -5.78
C SER A 8 -13.59 -8.91 -6.97
N ARG A 9 -13.94 -9.95 -7.73
CA ARG A 9 -13.23 -10.30 -8.98
C ARG A 9 -13.00 -9.08 -9.88
N ASP A 10 -13.84 -8.05 -9.72
CA ASP A 10 -13.90 -6.84 -10.51
C ASP A 10 -13.07 -5.67 -9.93
N GLY A 11 -12.58 -5.77 -8.69
CA GLY A 11 -11.77 -4.75 -8.02
C GLY A 11 -12.39 -4.17 -6.75
N CYS A 12 -11.69 -3.20 -6.16
CA CYS A 12 -12.16 -2.38 -5.05
C CYS A 12 -12.56 -0.98 -5.53
N PRO A 13 -13.63 -0.39 -4.96
CA PRO A 13 -13.89 1.02 -5.15
C PRO A 13 -12.85 1.87 -4.40
N ILE A 14 -12.54 3.05 -4.94
CA ILE A 14 -11.73 4.11 -4.34
C ILE A 14 -12.56 5.16 -3.61
N GLY A 15 -13.89 5.15 -3.74
CA GLY A 15 -14.79 6.04 -2.99
C GLY A 15 -15.19 7.32 -3.70
N ILE A 16 -15.22 7.36 -5.04
CA ILE A 16 -15.65 8.54 -5.81
C ILE A 16 -16.98 8.29 -6.51
N SER A 17 -17.04 7.25 -7.34
CA SER A 17 -18.25 6.85 -8.07
C SER A 17 -19.00 5.71 -7.38
N VAL A 18 -18.31 4.93 -6.57
CA VAL A 18 -18.88 3.87 -5.76
C VAL A 18 -18.40 4.05 -4.32
N ASP A 19 -19.32 3.97 -3.36
CA ASP A 19 -18.99 4.14 -1.95
C ASP A 19 -18.01 3.06 -1.46
N LEU A 20 -17.11 3.46 -0.56
CA LEU A 20 -16.24 2.51 0.13
C LEU A 20 -17.07 1.68 1.10
N PRO A 21 -17.06 0.33 0.99
CA PRO A 21 -17.77 -0.49 1.96
C PRO A 21 -17.07 -0.37 3.32
N PRO A 22 -17.83 -0.36 4.43
CA PRO A 22 -17.30 -0.28 5.78
C PRO A 22 -16.43 -1.51 6.09
N SER A 23 -15.63 -1.41 7.15
CA SER A 23 -14.77 -2.49 7.61
C SER A 23 -15.22 -3.01 8.96
N ASP A 24 -15.03 -4.31 9.21
CA ASP A 24 -15.37 -4.94 10.49
C ASP A 24 -14.36 -4.62 11.61
N GLY A 25 -13.61 -3.52 11.52
CA GLY A 25 -12.48 -3.30 12.44
C GLY A 25 -11.84 -1.92 12.45
N LEU A 26 -12.30 -0.98 11.62
CA LEU A 26 -11.91 0.42 11.73
C LEU A 26 -12.99 1.20 12.47
N HIS A 27 -12.59 2.31 13.09
CA HIS A 27 -13.52 3.09 13.87
C HIS A 27 -14.41 3.94 12.96
N PRO A 28 -15.74 3.93 13.18
CA PRO A 28 -16.65 4.81 12.48
C PRO A 28 -16.24 6.26 12.73
N ARG A 29 -16.41 7.11 11.72
CA ARG A 29 -16.17 8.54 11.86
C ARG A 29 -17.07 9.09 12.96
N LYS A 30 -16.48 9.82 13.92
CA LYS A 30 -17.26 10.57 14.93
C LYS A 30 -18.16 11.64 14.30
N ASP A 31 -17.74 12.19 13.15
CA ASP A 31 -18.47 13.21 12.41
C ASP A 31 -18.88 12.68 11.03
N ALA A 32 -20.18 12.64 10.76
CA ALA A 32 -20.70 12.36 9.43
C ALA A 32 -20.04 13.30 8.40
N PRO A 33 -19.76 12.83 7.17
CA PRO A 33 -19.06 13.65 6.18
C PRO A 33 -19.83 14.96 5.98
N ARG A 34 -19.17 16.10 6.21
CA ARG A 34 -19.62 17.39 5.68
C ARG A 34 -19.80 17.15 4.19
N GLY A 35 -21.05 17.26 3.72
CA GLY A 35 -21.46 16.92 2.38
C GLY A 35 -20.46 17.44 1.34
N ALA A 36 -20.20 16.61 0.33
CA ALA A 36 -19.43 17.01 -0.84
C ALA A 36 -19.99 18.35 -1.31
N LYS A 37 -19.19 19.41 -1.18
CA LYS A 37 -19.51 20.67 -1.85
C LYS A 37 -19.30 20.42 -3.34
N SER A 38 -20.36 19.95 -3.99
CA SER A 38 -20.52 20.05 -5.43
C SER A 38 -20.64 21.54 -5.75
N ASP A 39 -19.59 22.10 -6.36
CA ASP A 39 -19.68 23.13 -7.40
C ASP A 39 -18.27 23.51 -7.87
N SER A 40 -17.47 22.51 -8.24
CA SER A 40 -16.28 22.74 -9.06
C SER A 40 -16.32 21.82 -10.28
N ALA A 41 -17.30 22.06 -11.14
CA ALA A 41 -17.17 21.84 -12.57
C ALA A 41 -16.10 22.82 -13.13
N GLY A 42 -14.86 22.68 -12.65
CA GLY A 42 -13.69 23.32 -13.22
C GLY A 42 -13.03 22.28 -14.13
N GLY A 43 -13.00 22.55 -15.42
CA GLY A 43 -12.57 21.61 -16.46
C GLY A 43 -11.27 20.89 -16.14
N SER A 44 -11.07 19.73 -16.76
CA SER A 44 -9.85 18.93 -16.71
C SER A 44 -8.65 19.71 -17.27
N VAL A 45 -8.16 20.71 -16.52
CA VAL A 45 -6.97 21.45 -16.91
C VAL A 45 -5.84 20.43 -16.88
N GLY A 46 -5.37 20.07 -18.07
CA GLY A 46 -4.20 19.24 -18.22
C GLY A 46 -3.03 19.99 -17.67
N HIS A 47 -2.66 19.66 -16.44
CA HIS A 47 -1.43 20.19 -15.91
C HIS A 47 -0.30 19.27 -16.35
N GLY A 48 0.72 19.86 -16.97
CA GLY A 48 2.00 19.17 -17.17
C GLY A 48 2.59 18.71 -15.83
N ASN A 49 3.45 17.70 -15.91
CA ASN A 49 4.20 17.19 -14.76
C ASN A 49 5.06 18.30 -14.13
N TYR A 50 5.50 18.05 -12.89
CA TYR A 50 6.38 19.01 -12.22
C TYR A 50 7.70 19.14 -12.97
N PRO A 51 8.21 20.37 -13.20
CA PRO A 51 9.54 20.54 -13.76
C PRO A 51 10.56 19.90 -12.80
N SER A 52 11.52 19.17 -13.37
CA SER A 52 12.52 18.44 -12.61
C SER A 52 13.90 19.09 -12.76
N SER A 53 14.62 19.20 -11.66
CA SER A 53 16.06 19.54 -11.66
C SER A 53 16.95 18.35 -11.99
N ILE A 54 16.41 17.12 -11.96
CA ILE A 54 17.15 15.90 -12.30
C ILE A 54 17.31 15.82 -13.83
N PRO A 55 18.54 15.73 -14.35
CA PRO A 55 18.78 15.50 -15.77
C PRO A 55 18.09 14.23 -16.25
N SER A 56 17.51 14.26 -17.45
CA SER A 56 16.81 13.10 -18.04
C SER A 56 15.66 12.55 -17.19
N ALA A 57 15.06 13.35 -16.30
CA ALA A 57 13.98 12.91 -15.42
C ALA A 57 12.81 12.28 -16.17
N GLU A 58 12.43 12.81 -17.35
CA GLU A 58 11.36 12.26 -18.16
C GLU A 58 11.68 10.83 -18.66
N CYS A 59 12.92 10.60 -19.11
CA CYS A 59 13.39 9.27 -19.51
C CYS A 59 13.37 8.29 -18.32
N ILE A 60 13.86 8.72 -17.15
CA ILE A 60 13.83 7.91 -15.92
C ILE A 60 12.39 7.59 -15.52
N LEU A 61 11.51 8.59 -15.54
CA LEU A 61 10.10 8.44 -15.22
C LEU A 61 9.43 7.45 -16.17
N GLN A 62 9.73 7.54 -17.46
CA GLN A 62 9.18 6.66 -18.48
C GLN A 62 9.57 5.20 -18.24
N LYS A 63 10.85 4.92 -17.96
CA LYS A 63 11.31 3.56 -17.63
C LYS A 63 10.62 3.00 -16.38
N LEU A 64 10.43 3.84 -15.35
CA LEU A 64 9.77 3.43 -14.11
C LEU A 64 8.28 3.12 -14.35
N VAL A 65 7.59 3.92 -15.17
CA VAL A 65 6.19 3.68 -15.56
C VAL A 65 6.04 2.48 -16.49
N ASP A 66 6.95 2.30 -17.45
CA ASP A 66 6.94 1.13 -18.33
C ASP A 66 7.05 -0.17 -17.52
N GLU A 67 7.83 -0.17 -16.43
CA GLU A 67 7.89 -1.28 -15.48
C GLU A 67 6.58 -1.47 -14.69
N GLU A 68 5.84 -0.41 -14.35
CA GLU A 68 4.51 -0.53 -13.74
C GLU A 68 3.47 -1.07 -14.74
N VAL A 69 3.56 -0.67 -16.01
CA VAL A 69 2.73 -1.21 -17.10
C VAL A 69 3.04 -2.69 -17.32
N ARG A 70 4.32 -3.06 -17.38
CA ARG A 70 4.76 -4.46 -17.52
C ARG A 70 4.25 -5.36 -16.39
N LYS A 71 4.16 -4.83 -15.17
CA LYS A 71 3.58 -5.51 -14.00
C LYS A 71 2.05 -5.53 -13.98
N GLY A 72 1.40 -4.83 -14.91
CA GLY A 72 -0.05 -4.70 -14.96
C GLY A 72 -0.64 -3.84 -13.85
N TRP A 73 0.15 -2.94 -13.26
CA TRP A 73 -0.28 -1.96 -12.26
C TRP A 73 -0.83 -0.69 -12.89
N MET A 74 -0.40 -0.43 -14.12
CA MET A 74 -0.89 0.62 -15.00
C MET A 74 -1.22 0.03 -16.36
N LYS A 75 -2.03 0.77 -17.13
CA LYS A 75 -2.33 0.47 -18.51
C LYS A 75 -2.08 1.72 -19.35
N GLU A 76 -1.34 1.57 -20.45
CA GLU A 76 -1.24 2.61 -21.48
C GLU A 76 -2.52 2.68 -22.31
N ILE A 77 -2.96 3.89 -22.62
CA ILE A 77 -4.17 4.18 -23.37
C ILE A 77 -3.88 5.20 -24.48
N GLU A 78 -4.65 5.13 -25.56
CA GLU A 78 -4.50 6.06 -26.68
C GLU A 78 -5.05 7.45 -26.34
N GLN A 79 -6.19 7.47 -25.66
CA GLN A 79 -6.92 8.68 -25.29
C GLN A 79 -7.57 8.53 -23.91
N PHE A 80 -7.61 9.64 -23.18
CA PHE A 80 -8.37 9.72 -21.95
C PHE A 80 -9.86 9.75 -22.25
N GLU A 81 -10.64 8.96 -21.52
CA GLU A 81 -12.10 9.03 -21.58
C GLU A 81 -12.61 10.39 -21.06
N PRO A 82 -13.78 10.86 -21.50
CA PRO A 82 -14.40 12.06 -20.95
C PRO A 82 -14.52 12.02 -19.42
N GLY A 83 -14.11 13.09 -18.76
CA GLY A 83 -14.10 13.18 -17.30
C GLY A 83 -12.89 12.52 -16.62
N CYS A 84 -11.93 11.97 -17.39
CA CYS A 84 -10.70 11.46 -16.82
C CYS A 84 -9.90 12.58 -16.13
N ARG A 85 -9.37 12.25 -14.95
CA ARG A 85 -8.48 13.15 -14.20
C ARG A 85 -7.03 12.76 -14.41
N ARG A 86 -6.15 13.77 -14.39
CA ARG A 86 -4.72 13.60 -14.62
C ARG A 86 -3.94 14.04 -13.40
N ALA A 87 -3.40 13.07 -12.66
CA ALA A 87 -2.50 13.36 -11.56
C ALA A 87 -1.16 13.87 -12.11
N LYS A 88 -0.58 14.86 -11.44
CA LYS A 88 0.80 15.25 -11.72
C LYS A 88 1.75 14.20 -11.19
N MET A 89 2.80 13.91 -11.95
CA MET A 89 3.88 13.05 -11.49
C MET A 89 5.09 13.87 -11.04
N ALA A 90 5.75 13.38 -10.01
CA ALA A 90 7.06 13.83 -9.56
C ALA A 90 8.02 12.65 -9.44
N LEU A 91 9.25 12.84 -9.91
CA LEU A 91 10.35 11.93 -9.62
C LEU A 91 11.05 12.43 -8.36
N VAL A 92 11.08 11.61 -7.31
CA VAL A 92 11.64 11.99 -6.02
C VAL A 92 12.89 11.15 -5.74
N PRO A 93 14.05 11.78 -5.48
CA PRO A 93 15.27 11.06 -5.14
C PRO A 93 15.15 10.39 -3.76
N LYS A 94 15.75 9.22 -3.63
CA LYS A 94 15.97 8.50 -2.38
C LYS A 94 17.33 8.89 -1.79
N LYS A 95 17.60 8.51 -0.54
CA LYS A 95 18.87 8.79 0.16
C LYS A 95 20.12 8.30 -0.59
N SER A 96 19.96 7.27 -1.40
CA SER A 96 20.97 6.66 -2.26
C SER A 96 21.31 7.45 -3.52
N TYR A 97 20.50 8.44 -3.91
CA TYR A 97 20.81 9.35 -5.02
C TYR A 97 21.84 10.38 -4.54
N ASP A 98 23.02 10.37 -5.14
CA ASP A 98 24.14 11.26 -4.81
C ASP A 98 24.21 12.49 -5.73
N GLY A 99 23.49 12.47 -6.86
CA GLY A 99 23.44 13.55 -7.83
C GLY A 99 24.75 13.79 -8.59
N THR A 100 25.74 12.91 -8.45
CA THR A 100 27.03 13.02 -9.15
C THR A 100 27.10 12.12 -10.39
N ARG A 101 26.18 11.16 -10.47
CA ARG A 101 26.13 10.18 -11.55
C ARG A 101 25.30 10.70 -12.72
N ASP A 102 25.90 10.78 -13.91
CA ASP A 102 25.24 11.31 -15.12
C ASP A 102 24.53 10.23 -15.95
N ASP A 103 24.85 8.95 -15.74
CA ASP A 103 24.36 7.83 -16.57
C ASP A 103 23.11 7.15 -15.99
N TYR A 104 22.37 7.80 -15.07
CA TYR A 104 21.10 7.23 -14.56
C TYR A 104 20.13 6.88 -15.69
N ALA A 105 20.09 7.67 -16.77
CA ALA A 105 19.25 7.40 -17.94
C ALA A 105 19.61 6.10 -18.68
N SER A 106 20.81 5.53 -18.45
CA SER A 106 21.22 4.24 -19.02
C SER A 106 20.72 3.03 -18.21
N LEU A 107 20.45 3.23 -16.91
CA LEU A 107 20.02 2.15 -16.01
C LEU A 107 18.65 1.60 -16.39
N ASP A 108 18.43 0.33 -16.05
CA ASP A 108 17.11 -0.30 -16.14
C ASP A 108 16.18 0.18 -15.01
N ALA A 109 14.88 -0.14 -15.13
CA ALA A 109 13.90 0.27 -14.13
C ALA A 109 14.13 -0.34 -12.74
N ARG A 110 14.75 -1.53 -12.65
CA ARG A 110 15.01 -2.22 -11.38
C ARG A 110 16.10 -1.48 -10.60
N ASP A 111 17.16 -1.07 -11.27
CA ASP A 111 18.24 -0.30 -10.67
C ASP A 111 17.82 1.13 -10.38
N LEU A 112 17.04 1.77 -11.26
CA LEU A 112 16.49 3.11 -11.02
C LEU A 112 15.66 3.19 -9.74
N LYS A 113 14.90 2.14 -9.39
CA LYS A 113 14.13 2.07 -8.14
C LYS A 113 15.00 2.13 -6.89
N LYS A 114 16.30 1.87 -6.96
CA LYS A 114 17.22 2.06 -5.84
C LYS A 114 17.44 3.54 -5.55
N PHE A 115 17.38 4.40 -6.56
CA PHE A 115 17.73 5.83 -6.47
C PHE A 115 16.52 6.74 -6.48
N PHE A 116 15.43 6.33 -7.12
CA PHE A 116 14.25 7.18 -7.30
C PHE A 116 12.96 6.48 -6.88
N ARG A 117 11.95 7.29 -6.60
CA ARG A 117 10.54 6.87 -6.49
C ARG A 117 9.68 7.81 -7.34
N ILE A 118 8.64 7.25 -7.94
CA ILE A 118 7.60 8.05 -8.57
C ILE A 118 6.55 8.43 -7.53
N ILE A 119 6.04 9.65 -7.59
CA ILE A 119 4.94 10.14 -6.77
C ILE A 119 3.86 10.67 -7.69
N GLU A 120 2.62 10.23 -7.44
CA GLU A 120 1.42 10.68 -8.13
C GLU A 120 0.66 11.63 -7.19
N ASP A 121 0.49 12.89 -7.59
CA ASP A 121 -0.11 13.93 -6.75
C ASP A 121 -1.61 14.09 -7.01
N TYR A 122 -2.39 13.26 -6.31
CA TYR A 122 -3.85 13.23 -6.35
C TYR A 122 -4.55 14.39 -5.64
N ARG A 123 -3.79 15.33 -5.04
CA ARG A 123 -4.37 16.55 -4.47
C ARG A 123 -4.57 17.62 -5.53
N ARG A 124 -3.68 17.68 -6.53
CA ARG A 124 -3.71 18.74 -7.56
C ARG A 124 -4.75 18.52 -8.64
N ASN A 125 -5.20 17.28 -8.83
CA ASN A 125 -6.26 16.94 -9.75
C ASN A 125 -7.62 16.75 -9.04
N HIS A 126 -7.70 17.10 -7.74
CA HIS A 126 -8.89 16.98 -6.90
C HIS A 126 -9.44 15.56 -6.71
N THR A 127 -8.71 14.51 -7.12
CA THR A 127 -9.13 13.12 -6.88
C THR A 127 -9.31 12.86 -5.39
N ASN A 128 -8.37 13.30 -4.54
CA ASN A 128 -8.47 13.10 -3.08
C ASN A 128 -9.60 13.89 -2.40
N ASP A 129 -10.02 15.01 -2.99
CA ASP A 129 -11.08 15.85 -2.43
C ASP A 129 -12.45 15.18 -2.55
N GLU A 130 -12.64 14.39 -3.61
CA GLU A 130 -13.88 13.68 -3.88
C GLU A 130 -13.96 12.28 -3.26
N VAL A 131 -12.85 11.72 -2.78
CA VAL A 131 -12.86 10.44 -2.08
C VAL A 131 -13.67 10.56 -0.78
N ALA A 132 -14.84 9.92 -0.78
CA ALA A 132 -15.76 9.78 0.33
C ALA A 132 -15.32 8.62 1.23
N MET A 133 -14.59 8.94 2.29
CA MET A 133 -14.20 7.98 3.32
C MET A 133 -15.39 7.69 4.24
N CYS A 134 -15.80 6.42 4.34
CA CYS A 134 -16.84 5.94 5.24
C CYS A 134 -16.35 5.81 6.70
N GLU A 135 -15.05 5.55 6.90
CA GLU A 135 -14.45 5.31 8.21
C GLU A 135 -13.13 6.07 8.37
N THR A 136 -12.67 6.20 9.61
CA THR A 136 -11.34 6.70 9.91
C THR A 136 -10.35 5.55 10.01
N ASN A 137 -9.28 5.60 9.22
CA ASN A 137 -8.08 4.79 9.46
C ASN A 137 -7.41 5.25 10.75
N ALA A 138 -7.82 4.72 11.89
CA ALA A 138 -6.99 4.74 13.08
C ALA A 138 -6.06 3.52 13.00
N VAL A 139 -4.94 3.69 12.31
CA VAL A 139 -3.87 2.68 12.38
C VAL A 139 -3.40 2.62 13.84
N PRO A 140 -3.20 1.42 14.42
CA PRO A 140 -2.68 1.30 15.77
C PRO A 140 -1.39 2.12 15.92
N GLY A 141 -1.32 2.92 16.97
CA GLY A 141 -0.15 3.78 17.21
C GLY A 141 0.96 3.03 17.95
N TYR A 142 2.06 3.74 18.24
CA TYR A 142 3.13 3.22 19.10
C TYR A 142 2.63 2.74 20.47
N SER A 143 1.57 3.36 21.01
CA SER A 143 0.95 2.93 22.26
C SER A 143 0.31 1.55 22.16
N SER A 144 -0.27 1.20 21.00
CA SER A 144 -0.85 -0.13 20.76
C SER A 144 0.25 -1.19 20.66
N LEU A 145 1.36 -0.87 20.00
CA LEU A 145 2.53 -1.76 19.95
C LEU A 145 3.13 -1.94 21.35
N ALA A 146 3.30 -0.86 22.11
CA ALA A 146 3.80 -0.93 23.48
C ALA A 146 2.89 -1.78 24.37
N ALA A 147 1.56 -1.61 24.29
CA ALA A 147 0.60 -2.41 25.04
C ALA A 147 0.68 -3.90 24.67
N LEU A 148 0.85 -4.23 23.39
CA LEU A 148 1.06 -5.61 22.94
C LEU A 148 2.34 -6.19 23.54
N LEU A 149 3.46 -5.48 23.43
CA LEU A 149 4.76 -5.91 23.96
C LEU A 149 4.72 -6.11 25.48
N SER A 150 4.13 -5.17 26.23
CA SER A 150 3.95 -5.30 27.68
C SER A 150 3.05 -6.49 28.04
N GLY A 151 2.00 -6.74 27.25
CA GLY A 151 1.15 -7.92 27.43
C GLY A 151 1.92 -9.23 27.22
N ILE A 152 2.77 -9.30 26.19
CA ILE A 152 3.63 -10.46 25.93
C ILE A 152 4.65 -10.65 27.05
N ALA A 153 5.31 -9.58 27.51
CA ALA A 153 6.26 -9.64 28.61
C ALA A 153 5.61 -10.16 29.90
N SER A 154 4.44 -9.63 30.25
CA SER A 154 3.68 -10.10 31.42
C SER A 154 3.24 -11.56 31.30
N LEU A 155 2.83 -12.00 30.09
CA LEU A 155 2.52 -13.40 29.81
C LEU A 155 3.76 -14.29 29.94
N SER A 156 4.92 -13.83 29.46
CA SER A 156 6.21 -14.51 29.57
C SER A 156 6.57 -14.74 31.05
N GLU A 157 6.48 -13.69 31.88
CA GLU A 157 6.75 -13.78 33.32
C GLU A 157 5.79 -14.74 34.04
N THR A 158 4.49 -14.68 33.71
CA THR A 158 3.46 -15.47 34.39
C THR A 158 3.52 -16.95 34.01
N THR A 159 3.83 -17.27 32.75
CA THR A 159 3.78 -18.64 32.22
C THR A 159 5.14 -19.31 32.13
N GLY A 160 6.23 -18.55 32.29
CA GLY A 160 7.60 -19.02 32.04
C GLY A 160 7.91 -19.30 30.57
N LYS A 161 6.99 -18.96 29.65
CA LYS A 161 7.17 -19.18 28.21
C LYS A 161 8.02 -18.07 27.60
N ARG A 162 8.90 -18.45 26.67
CA ARG A 162 9.73 -17.51 25.91
C ARG A 162 9.13 -17.22 24.55
N TYR A 163 9.31 -15.99 24.08
CA TYR A 163 8.78 -15.53 22.80
C TYR A 163 9.90 -15.00 21.91
N ALA A 164 9.85 -15.40 20.64
CA ALA A 164 10.61 -14.82 19.53
C ALA A 164 9.76 -13.78 18.81
N ILE A 165 10.41 -12.80 18.18
CA ILE A 165 9.73 -11.85 17.29
C ILE A 165 9.95 -12.25 15.85
N PHE A 166 8.84 -12.31 15.11
CA PHE A 166 8.81 -12.40 13.67
C PHE A 166 8.30 -11.08 13.07
N GLU A 167 9.12 -10.45 12.25
CA GLU A 167 8.78 -9.26 11.49
C GLU A 167 8.75 -9.56 10.00
N SER A 168 7.70 -9.10 9.32
CA SER A 168 7.62 -9.18 7.86
C SER A 168 7.00 -7.93 7.24
N ASP A 169 7.56 -7.53 6.11
CA ASP A 169 7.12 -6.37 5.32
C ASP A 169 6.45 -6.86 4.04
N VAL A 170 5.26 -6.34 3.74
CA VAL A 170 4.56 -6.63 2.48
C VAL A 170 5.13 -5.76 1.37
N GLU A 171 5.69 -6.40 0.35
CA GLU A 171 6.21 -5.66 -0.79
C GLU A 171 5.05 -5.08 -1.60
N THR A 172 5.08 -3.78 -1.89
CA THR A 172 4.13 -3.16 -2.85
C THR A 172 2.65 -3.30 -2.46
N ALA A 173 2.35 -3.31 -1.16
CA ALA A 173 1.03 -3.48 -0.53
C ALA A 173 -0.16 -2.88 -1.32
N TYR A 174 -0.10 -1.62 -1.73
CA TYR A 174 -1.20 -1.01 -2.49
C TYR A 174 -1.33 -1.56 -3.91
N ARG A 175 -0.20 -1.81 -4.59
CA ARG A 175 -0.17 -2.19 -6.01
C ARG A 175 -0.71 -3.59 -6.31
N ILE A 176 -0.96 -4.41 -5.29
CA ILE A 176 -1.62 -5.70 -5.49
C ILE A 176 -3.14 -5.56 -5.58
N VAL A 177 -3.73 -4.52 -4.98
CA VAL A 177 -5.19 -4.35 -4.91
C VAL A 177 -5.76 -3.80 -6.23
N PRO A 178 -6.63 -4.54 -6.95
CA PRO A 178 -7.30 -4.06 -8.15
C PRO A 178 -8.31 -2.95 -7.87
N ILE A 179 -8.47 -2.06 -8.85
CA ILE A 179 -9.47 -0.99 -8.83
C ILE A 179 -10.57 -1.33 -9.84
N ILE A 180 -11.84 -1.14 -9.44
CA ILE A 180 -12.98 -1.30 -10.35
C ILE A 180 -12.86 -0.39 -11.57
N LYS A 181 -13.24 -0.89 -12.75
CA LYS A 181 -13.00 -0.22 -14.03
C LYS A 181 -13.61 1.18 -14.08
N GLU A 182 -14.78 1.35 -13.46
CA GLU A 182 -15.57 2.58 -13.44
C GLU A 182 -14.84 3.76 -12.78
N GLU A 183 -13.92 3.47 -11.88
CA GLU A 183 -13.20 4.49 -11.11
C GLU A 183 -11.75 4.72 -11.57
N GLN A 184 -11.22 3.85 -12.44
CA GLN A 184 -9.86 3.99 -12.97
C GLN A 184 -9.66 5.31 -13.73
N LYS A 185 -10.72 5.86 -14.34
CA LYS A 185 -10.71 7.19 -14.99
C LYS A 185 -10.32 8.35 -14.06
N HIS A 186 -10.42 8.18 -12.74
CA HIS A 186 -10.01 9.21 -11.78
C HIS A 186 -8.50 9.20 -11.50
N LEU A 187 -7.77 8.25 -12.10
CA LEU A 187 -6.37 7.93 -11.79
C LEU A 187 -5.47 7.94 -13.03
N GLY A 188 -5.78 8.81 -13.99
CA GLY A 188 -4.96 9.02 -15.17
C GLY A 188 -3.65 9.74 -14.84
N ILE A 189 -2.61 9.44 -15.61
CA ILE A 189 -1.31 10.11 -15.59
C ILE A 189 -0.82 10.31 -17.04
N GLN A 190 0.04 11.29 -17.27
CA GLN A 190 0.57 11.58 -18.59
C GLN A 190 2.07 11.88 -18.51
N ILE A 191 2.87 11.32 -19.43
CA ILE A 191 4.31 11.57 -19.59
C ILE A 191 4.56 11.86 -21.06
N GLY A 192 4.97 13.10 -21.37
CA GLY A 192 4.98 13.58 -22.75
C GLY A 192 3.61 13.37 -23.41
N GLU A 193 3.59 12.65 -24.53
CA GLU A 193 2.37 12.30 -25.28
C GLU A 193 1.71 10.98 -24.83
N ARG A 194 2.42 10.19 -24.00
CA ARG A 194 1.94 8.88 -23.54
C ARG A 194 1.00 9.05 -22.35
N LYS A 195 -0.09 8.28 -22.37
CA LYS A 195 -1.19 8.38 -21.41
C LYS A 195 -1.37 7.05 -20.73
N PHE A 196 -1.51 7.06 -19.40
CA PHE A 196 -1.68 5.85 -18.62
C PHE A 196 -2.80 6.01 -17.60
N ILE A 197 -3.35 4.89 -17.17
CA ILE A 197 -4.33 4.79 -16.09
C ILE A 197 -3.86 3.74 -15.10
N ASN A 198 -3.95 4.04 -13.80
CA ASN A 198 -3.73 3.06 -12.75
C ASN A 198 -4.86 2.02 -12.72
N THR A 199 -4.48 0.74 -12.75
CA THR A 199 -5.40 -0.40 -12.61
C THR A 199 -5.37 -1.01 -11.21
N ARG A 200 -4.39 -0.59 -10.39
CA ARG A 200 -4.16 -1.02 -9.01
C ARG A 200 -4.03 0.19 -8.09
N LEU A 201 -4.29 0.04 -6.79
CA LEU A 201 -4.24 1.17 -5.85
C LEU A 201 -2.87 1.87 -5.89
N PRO A 202 -2.85 3.17 -6.25
CA PRO A 202 -1.61 3.93 -6.27
C PRO A 202 -1.23 4.43 -4.88
N MET A 203 0.04 4.78 -4.71
CA MET A 203 0.48 5.57 -3.56
C MET A 203 -0.06 7.00 -3.68
N GLY A 204 -0.39 7.64 -2.55
CA GLY A 204 -0.83 9.03 -2.50
C GLY A 204 -2.34 9.26 -2.67
N LEU A 205 -3.09 8.24 -3.07
CA LEU A 205 -4.56 8.27 -3.06
C LEU A 205 -5.07 8.09 -1.62
N LYS A 206 -6.02 8.96 -1.22
CA LYS A 206 -6.55 9.06 0.15
C LYS A 206 -7.14 7.75 0.68
N SER A 207 -7.77 6.96 -0.18
CA SER A 207 -8.40 5.69 0.18
C SER A 207 -7.47 4.48 0.13
N SER A 208 -6.24 4.59 -0.42
CA SER A 208 -5.35 3.43 -0.61
C SER A 208 -5.03 2.69 0.69
N ALA A 209 -4.67 3.44 1.74
CA ALA A 209 -4.38 2.84 3.04
C ALA A 209 -5.61 2.16 3.66
N TYR A 210 -6.80 2.74 3.47
CA TYR A 210 -8.05 2.20 3.99
C TYR A 210 -8.39 0.86 3.36
N ILE A 211 -8.40 0.85 2.02
CA ILE A 211 -8.72 -0.35 1.27
C ILE A 211 -7.68 -1.41 1.59
N TRP A 212 -6.39 -1.09 1.55
CA TRP A 212 -5.33 -2.05 1.93
C TRP A 212 -5.52 -2.62 3.33
N CYS A 213 -5.68 -1.78 4.35
CA CYS A 213 -5.88 -2.25 5.72
C CYS A 213 -7.11 -3.15 5.83
N ARG A 214 -8.22 -2.81 5.17
CA ARG A 214 -9.42 -3.65 5.16
C ARG A 214 -9.11 -5.03 4.56
N GLU A 215 -8.56 -5.06 3.35
CA GLU A 215 -8.25 -6.30 2.63
C GLU A 215 -7.25 -7.18 3.40
N TYR A 216 -6.17 -6.58 3.86
CA TYR A 216 -5.10 -7.29 4.53
C TYR A 216 -5.45 -7.71 5.96
N SER A 217 -6.32 -6.96 6.65
CA SER A 217 -6.78 -7.34 7.99
C SER A 217 -7.53 -8.68 7.99
N SER A 218 -8.28 -9.01 6.93
CA SER A 218 -8.97 -10.29 6.79
C SER A 218 -7.97 -11.46 6.71
N ILE A 219 -6.89 -11.28 5.92
CA ILE A 219 -5.80 -12.26 5.79
C ILE A 219 -5.06 -12.41 7.14
N HIS A 220 -4.75 -11.29 7.78
CA HIS A 220 -4.10 -11.27 9.09
C HIS A 220 -4.97 -11.88 10.19
N ARG A 221 -6.29 -11.70 10.16
CA ARG A 221 -7.24 -12.34 11.08
C ARG A 221 -7.27 -13.85 10.88
N ALA A 222 -7.25 -14.33 9.64
CA ALA A 222 -7.16 -15.76 9.35
C ALA A 222 -5.87 -16.36 9.93
N ALA A 223 -4.73 -15.71 9.72
CA ALA A 223 -3.46 -16.09 10.33
C ALA A 223 -3.55 -16.07 11.87
N ARG A 224 -4.17 -15.04 12.44
CA ARG A 224 -4.37 -14.91 13.89
C ARG A 224 -5.19 -16.04 14.48
N ILE A 225 -6.26 -16.49 13.84
CA ILE A 225 -7.09 -17.59 14.35
C ILE A 225 -6.23 -18.86 14.51
N LEU A 226 -5.38 -19.16 13.52
CA LEU A 226 -4.47 -20.30 13.58
C LEU A 226 -3.42 -20.14 14.69
N MET A 227 -2.83 -18.95 14.79
CA MET A 227 -1.73 -18.68 15.70
C MET A 227 -2.16 -18.47 17.16
N GLN A 228 -3.38 -17.97 17.39
CA GLN A 228 -3.91 -17.71 18.74
C GLN A 228 -4.15 -19.01 19.50
N ALA A 229 -4.56 -20.09 18.81
CA ALA A 229 -4.66 -21.41 19.42
C ALA A 229 -3.31 -21.93 19.94
N ALA A 230 -2.22 -21.48 19.34
CA ALA A 230 -0.85 -21.80 19.75
C ALA A 230 -0.28 -20.83 20.81
N GLY A 231 -1.06 -19.85 21.28
CA GLY A 231 -0.61 -18.86 22.26
C GLY A 231 0.27 -17.75 21.68
N CYS A 232 0.28 -17.58 20.35
CA CYS A 232 1.00 -16.51 19.69
C CYS A 232 0.12 -15.25 19.54
N ALA A 233 0.76 -14.08 19.45
CA ALA A 233 0.08 -12.80 19.28
C ALA A 233 0.70 -11.99 18.14
N GLY A 234 -0.08 -11.16 17.46
CA GLY A 234 0.43 -10.36 16.36
C GLY A 234 -0.37 -9.09 16.09
N LEU A 235 0.30 -8.16 15.43
CA LEU A 235 -0.20 -6.87 15.01
C LEU A 235 0.24 -6.60 13.58
N CYS A 236 -0.65 -5.99 12.81
CA CYS A 236 -0.32 -5.43 11.51
C CYS A 236 -0.46 -3.91 11.57
N LEU A 237 0.58 -3.22 11.11
CA LEU A 237 0.68 -1.77 10.95
C LEU A 237 0.86 -1.47 9.46
N LEU A 238 -0.23 -1.26 8.74
CA LEU A 238 -0.22 -1.06 7.28
C LEU A 238 0.45 -2.26 6.55
N ASP A 239 1.67 -2.10 6.07
CA ASP A 239 2.49 -3.11 5.38
C ASP A 239 3.48 -3.84 6.30
N ASP A 240 3.68 -3.35 7.53
CA ASP A 240 4.50 -3.99 8.54
C ASP A 240 3.68 -5.01 9.35
N ASN A 241 4.24 -6.21 9.52
CA ASN A 241 3.68 -7.26 10.36
C ASN A 241 4.63 -7.56 11.50
N PHE A 242 4.06 -7.70 12.69
CA PHE A 242 4.78 -8.01 13.90
C PHE A 242 4.09 -9.17 14.62
N TRP A 243 4.84 -10.21 14.93
CA TRP A 243 4.32 -11.39 15.62
C TRP A 243 5.25 -11.82 16.74
N ALA A 244 4.67 -12.06 17.92
CA ALA A 244 5.30 -12.77 19.00
C ALA A 244 4.94 -14.26 18.90
N LEU A 245 5.95 -15.06 18.64
CA LEU A 245 5.85 -16.51 18.47
C LEU A 245 6.44 -17.18 19.69
N LEU A 246 5.83 -18.27 20.16
CA LEU A 246 6.47 -19.10 21.17
C LEU A 246 7.77 -19.68 20.62
N GLU A 247 8.84 -19.62 21.42
CA GLU A 247 10.18 -20.07 21.03
C GLU A 247 10.19 -21.54 20.56
N GLU A 248 9.33 -22.38 21.16
CA GLU A 248 9.17 -23.81 20.85
C GLU A 248 8.61 -24.09 19.44
N ILE A 249 7.88 -23.14 18.84
CA ILE A 249 7.21 -23.31 17.54
C ILE A 249 7.49 -22.15 16.58
N LYS A 250 8.55 -21.36 16.82
CA LYS A 250 8.78 -20.13 16.06
C LYS A 250 9.05 -20.38 14.58
N GLY A 251 9.65 -21.52 14.24
CA GLY A 251 9.91 -21.90 12.84
C GLY A 251 8.61 -22.22 12.11
N GLU A 252 7.79 -23.08 12.70
CA GLU A 252 6.47 -23.46 12.20
C GLU A 252 5.52 -22.26 12.15
N GLY A 253 5.52 -21.44 13.20
CA GLY A 253 4.74 -20.21 13.28
C GLY A 253 5.13 -19.23 12.17
N ALA A 254 6.42 -18.97 11.98
CA ALA A 254 6.89 -18.12 10.88
C ALA A 254 6.50 -18.69 9.51
N ALA A 255 6.58 -20.01 9.32
CA ALA A 255 6.15 -20.66 8.09
C ALA A 255 4.64 -20.46 7.85
N ILE A 256 3.78 -20.64 8.85
CA ILE A 256 2.33 -20.38 8.74
C ILE A 256 2.07 -18.92 8.38
N LEU A 257 2.75 -17.99 9.04
CA LEU A 257 2.61 -16.55 8.81
C LEU A 257 3.07 -16.09 7.42
N LEU A 258 3.96 -16.85 6.78
CA LEU A 258 4.34 -16.62 5.38
C LEU A 258 3.40 -17.34 4.41
N LEU A 259 2.96 -18.56 4.74
CA LEU A 259 2.12 -19.38 3.88
C LEU A 259 0.71 -18.79 3.72
N VAL A 260 0.10 -18.26 4.78
CA VAL A 260 -1.27 -17.74 4.72
C VAL A 260 -1.37 -16.54 3.76
N PRO A 261 -0.58 -15.45 3.91
CA PRO A 261 -0.62 -14.36 2.94
C PRO A 261 -0.04 -14.75 1.58
N GLY A 262 0.98 -15.63 1.55
CA GLY A 262 1.54 -16.15 0.29
C GLY A 262 0.52 -16.91 -0.55
N ALA A 263 -0.38 -17.69 0.07
CA ALA A 263 -1.50 -18.36 -0.60
C ALA A 263 -2.53 -17.36 -1.16
N CYS A 264 -2.63 -16.16 -0.57
CA CYS A 264 -3.41 -15.04 -1.08
C CYS A 264 -2.63 -14.18 -2.11
N GLY A 265 -1.45 -14.61 -2.53
CA GLY A 265 -0.63 -13.88 -3.50
C GLY A 265 -0.03 -12.58 -2.95
N ILE A 266 0.11 -12.45 -1.63
CA ILE A 266 0.78 -11.30 -1.00
C ILE A 266 2.30 -11.50 -1.09
N PRO A 267 3.03 -10.60 -1.78
CA PRO A 267 4.47 -10.68 -1.86
C PRO A 267 5.12 -10.11 -0.59
N PHE A 268 6.24 -10.72 -0.18
CA PHE A 268 7.01 -10.28 0.98
C PHE A 268 8.35 -9.67 0.57
N GLY A 269 8.77 -8.64 1.29
CA GLY A 269 10.15 -8.15 1.24
C GLY A 269 11.08 -9.13 1.95
N TRP A 270 11.51 -10.21 1.26
CA TRP A 270 12.34 -11.27 1.84
C TRP A 270 13.59 -10.77 2.57
N HIS A 271 14.22 -9.70 2.05
CA HIS A 271 15.40 -9.06 2.64
C HIS A 271 15.12 -8.29 3.94
N LYS A 272 13.84 -8.05 4.26
CA LYS A 272 13.38 -7.42 5.50
C LYS A 272 12.80 -8.40 6.50
N LEU A 273 12.67 -9.68 6.16
CA LEU A 273 12.20 -10.68 7.11
C LEU A 273 13.18 -10.80 8.26
N ARG A 274 12.65 -10.79 9.48
CA ARG A 274 13.43 -10.98 10.70
C ARG A 274 12.74 -12.01 11.57
N LEU A 275 13.53 -12.92 12.11
CA LEU A 275 13.14 -13.82 13.18
C LEU A 275 14.19 -13.66 14.26
N SER A 276 13.89 -12.85 15.28
CA SER A 276 14.80 -12.63 16.39
C SER A 276 14.71 -13.78 17.39
N GLY A 277 15.76 -13.91 18.22
CA GLY A 277 15.72 -14.75 19.41
C GLY A 277 14.83 -14.14 20.50
N ASP A 278 14.95 -14.70 21.71
CA ASP A 278 14.18 -14.34 22.90
C ASP A 278 14.20 -12.82 23.18
N ILE A 279 13.01 -12.25 23.43
CA ILE A 279 12.82 -10.81 23.71
C ILE A 279 13.40 -10.42 25.08
N ASN A 280 13.63 -11.40 25.97
CA ASN A 280 14.07 -11.17 27.34
C ASN A 280 15.60 -11.07 27.51
N THR A 281 16.37 -10.99 26.42
CA THR A 281 17.83 -10.79 26.42
C THR A 281 18.21 -9.57 25.61
#